data_AF-A0A7X8QFD4-F1
#
_entry.id   AF-A0A7X8QFD4-F1
#
_cell.length_a   1.000
_cell.length_b   1.000
_cell.length_c   1.000
_cell.angle_alpha   90.00
_cell.angle_beta   90.00
_cell.angle_gamma   90.00
#
_symmetry.space_group_name_H-M   'P 1'
#
loop_
_entity.id
_entity.type
_entity.pdbx_description
1 polymer ?
#
loop_
_entity_poly.entity_id
_entity_poly.type
_entity_poly.pdbx_seq_one_letter_code
_entity_poly.pdbx_strand_id
1 'polypeptide(L)'
;MAQPIRFVHCAGFRFDSPEWEGPPSWANTRDLDLWQAFEQVLNLCRAEKAHFLFITGNLFQQEYTRKYTVERVAKALAELKDVRIFIVPGESDPLVISSVYRLTNWPANVHIFVSNMDRVDISSLGVIVYGIAWTSYRPPEVFLNNLKNNVEENSPLSFMLLPGGVVVEQESLVSEKDIILLEDEVKSSRLTYLALGSAQRWCGPKQAGDTVWANSGAIMARSFGENWSHGVMVGETDGEFIQVEFVKLEQTKATVLPPKADGQRDLFCSEDMKALKAEYNLLRMEWVEKQRRLEESRLLQIEIKSLRAKIDTLKENIAHLLHIQHRVSVYRQNPDYRELRRMRAELARLDDIWHQKEQELNVYTNDPLIDWHLIEALRQEGLEWVEQKIYQIQSLDYLIGPVKRRLNKLILLFRFKGYLLKFGATHTWGDRLRGMLKYWPLSTKDWEEVLIIIRKVDVLIRTQEAINKERTYLQKTYDLILGSRNMDQLARDLEPLTDLEREALIEDKKRERELHTKHRRLEEKTNQLKAIEHRLRQIRLTSVDPDLEKKMEEIEKQLN
;
A
#
# COMPACT_ATOMS: atom_id res chain seq x y z
N MET A 1 -27.77 -33.21 21.81
CA MET A 1 -27.70 -31.73 21.75
C MET A 1 -26.53 -31.32 22.61
N ALA A 2 -25.67 -30.41 22.11
CA ALA A 2 -24.57 -29.87 22.91
C ALA A 2 -25.15 -29.13 24.12
N GLN A 3 -24.43 -29.09 25.25
CA GLN A 3 -24.86 -28.28 26.39
C GLN A 3 -24.77 -26.79 26.01
N PRO A 4 -25.77 -25.97 26.39
CA PRO A 4 -25.75 -24.56 26.06
C PRO A 4 -24.60 -23.85 26.77
N ILE A 5 -23.93 -22.96 26.04
CA ILE A 5 -22.86 -22.11 26.55
C ILE A 5 -23.47 -20.91 27.26
N ARG A 6 -22.98 -20.65 28.47
CA ARG A 6 -23.45 -19.56 29.34
C ARG A 6 -22.34 -18.60 29.67
N PHE A 7 -22.64 -17.31 29.67
CA PHE A 7 -21.66 -16.27 29.96
C PHE A 7 -22.25 -15.11 30.76
N VAL A 8 -21.39 -14.44 31.52
CA VAL A 8 -21.66 -13.16 32.18
C VAL A 8 -20.71 -12.12 31.59
N HIS A 9 -21.23 -10.94 31.25
CA HIS A 9 -20.47 -9.85 30.64
C HIS A 9 -20.63 -8.56 31.44
N CYS A 10 -19.51 -8.00 31.88
CA CYS A 10 -19.44 -6.77 32.68
C CYS A 10 -18.21 -5.93 32.33
N ALA A 11 -18.21 -4.66 32.76
CA ALA A 11 -17.12 -3.71 32.53
C ALA A 11 -17.12 -2.61 33.60
N GLY A 12 -16.07 -1.77 33.57
CA GLY A 12 -16.12 -0.45 34.22
C GLY A 12 -16.16 -0.49 35.75
N PHE A 13 -15.46 -1.44 36.37
CA PHE A 13 -15.26 -1.44 37.82
C PHE A 13 -14.44 -0.21 38.26
N ARG A 14 -13.36 0.09 37.53
CA ARG A 14 -12.39 1.16 37.83
C ARG A 14 -11.94 1.12 39.30
N PHE A 15 -11.50 -0.04 39.78
CA PHE A 15 -10.99 -0.19 41.15
C PHE A 15 -9.93 0.86 41.48
N ASP A 16 -9.93 1.31 42.73
CA ASP A 16 -9.06 2.37 43.29
C ASP A 16 -9.18 3.75 42.60
N SER A 17 -10.17 3.96 41.72
CA SER A 17 -10.44 5.30 41.19
C SER A 17 -10.93 6.23 42.30
N PRO A 18 -10.31 7.42 42.47
CA PRO A 18 -10.76 8.42 43.44
C PRO A 18 -12.00 9.19 42.96
N GLU A 19 -12.46 8.95 41.73
CA GLU A 19 -13.59 9.65 41.12
C GLU A 19 -14.91 9.12 41.67
N TRP A 20 -15.26 9.60 42.85
CA TRP A 20 -16.59 9.46 43.44
C TRP A 20 -17.19 10.85 43.60
N GLU A 21 -18.37 11.10 43.01
CA GLU A 21 -19.09 12.34 43.30
C GLU A 21 -19.66 12.31 44.72
N GLY A 22 -19.43 13.39 45.48
CA GLY A 22 -19.91 13.55 46.86
C GLY A 22 -18.79 13.90 47.85
N PRO A 23 -19.11 13.90 49.16
CA PRO A 23 -18.14 14.17 50.20
C PRO A 23 -16.96 13.17 50.20
N PRO A 24 -15.71 13.59 50.42
CA PRO A 24 -14.56 12.69 50.48
C PRO A 24 -14.68 11.56 51.51
N SER A 25 -15.46 11.76 52.58
CA SER A 25 -15.76 10.74 53.59
C SER A 25 -16.51 9.52 53.05
N TRP A 26 -17.14 9.63 51.88
CA TRP A 26 -17.88 8.53 51.25
C TRP A 26 -16.97 7.57 50.48
N ALA A 27 -15.76 7.99 50.09
CA ALA A 27 -14.90 7.22 49.21
C ALA A 27 -14.70 5.77 49.70
N ASN A 28 -14.37 5.58 50.98
CA ASN A 28 -14.20 4.25 51.57
C ASN A 28 -15.48 3.40 51.49
N THR A 29 -16.64 3.99 51.74
CA THR A 29 -17.93 3.30 51.67
C THR A 29 -18.24 2.91 50.22
N ARG A 30 -17.98 3.80 49.27
CA ARG A 30 -18.19 3.54 47.83
C ARG A 30 -17.25 2.46 47.31
N ASP A 31 -16.00 2.42 47.78
CA ASP A 31 -15.06 1.35 47.47
C ASP A 31 -15.55 0.00 48.02
N LEU A 32 -16.11 -0.02 49.24
CA LEU A 32 -16.74 -1.22 49.79
C LEU A 32 -17.96 -1.68 48.98
N ASP A 33 -18.83 -0.75 48.57
CA ASP A 33 -19.96 -1.04 47.68
C ASP A 33 -19.47 -1.66 46.36
N LEU A 34 -18.38 -1.11 45.78
CA LEU A 34 -17.78 -1.62 44.54
C LEU A 34 -17.28 -3.06 44.70
N TRP A 35 -16.62 -3.36 45.82
CA TRP A 35 -16.22 -4.73 46.16
C TRP A 35 -17.43 -5.65 46.34
N GLN A 36 -18.52 -5.18 46.95
CA GLN A 36 -19.75 -5.97 47.05
C GLN A 36 -20.38 -6.24 45.68
N ALA A 37 -20.39 -5.26 44.77
CA ALA A 37 -20.86 -5.44 43.40
C ALA A 37 -20.00 -6.47 42.65
N PHE A 38 -18.67 -6.43 42.83
CA PHE A 38 -17.78 -7.44 42.27
C PHE A 38 -18.07 -8.86 42.79
N GLU A 39 -18.26 -9.02 44.10
CA GLU A 39 -18.66 -10.31 44.69
C GLU A 39 -20.04 -10.78 44.20
N GLN A 40 -21.00 -9.88 44.00
CA GLN A 40 -22.30 -10.22 43.40
C GLN A 40 -22.12 -10.79 41.98
N VAL A 41 -21.22 -10.23 41.16
CA VAL A 41 -20.91 -10.77 39.82
C VAL A 41 -20.33 -12.19 39.92
N LEU A 42 -19.40 -12.43 40.85
CA LEU A 42 -18.82 -13.78 41.04
C LEU A 42 -19.89 -14.78 41.50
N ASN A 43 -20.77 -14.38 42.41
CA ASN A 43 -21.87 -15.21 42.87
C ASN A 43 -22.88 -15.50 41.76
N LEU A 44 -23.17 -14.53 40.90
CA LEU A 44 -24.02 -14.73 39.74
C LEU A 44 -23.41 -15.74 38.77
N CYS A 45 -22.10 -15.66 38.50
CA CYS A 45 -21.40 -16.65 37.66
C CYS A 45 -21.57 -18.07 38.22
N ARG A 46 -21.51 -18.24 39.55
CA ARG A 46 -21.73 -19.54 40.22
C ARG A 46 -23.19 -20.00 40.11
N ALA A 47 -24.14 -19.10 40.38
CA ALA A 47 -25.57 -19.40 40.36
C ALA A 47 -26.04 -19.82 38.96
N GLU A 48 -25.59 -19.11 37.92
CA GLU A 48 -25.94 -19.38 36.53
C GLU A 48 -25.15 -20.55 35.93
N LYS A 49 -24.15 -21.07 36.65
CA LYS A 49 -23.17 -22.04 36.14
C LYS A 49 -22.54 -21.55 34.83
N ALA A 50 -22.07 -20.30 34.85
CA ALA A 50 -21.47 -19.66 33.70
C ALA A 50 -20.22 -20.42 33.26
N HIS A 51 -20.05 -20.61 31.96
CA HIS A 51 -18.82 -21.13 31.38
C HIS A 51 -17.78 -20.01 31.27
N PHE A 52 -18.26 -18.79 30.97
CA PHE A 52 -17.41 -17.64 30.74
C PHE A 52 -17.79 -16.43 31.59
N LEU A 53 -16.79 -15.70 32.07
CA LEU A 53 -16.92 -14.34 32.57
C LEU A 53 -16.11 -13.41 31.67
N PHE A 54 -16.79 -12.47 31.04
CA PHE A 54 -16.24 -11.47 30.15
C PHE A 54 -16.13 -10.13 30.87
N ILE A 55 -14.90 -9.65 31.07
CA ILE A 55 -14.59 -8.35 31.65
C ILE A 55 -14.08 -7.44 30.53
N THR A 56 -14.94 -6.58 30.01
CA THR A 56 -14.69 -5.77 28.82
C THR A 56 -14.13 -4.38 29.14
N GLY A 57 -12.98 -4.34 29.83
CA GLY A 57 -12.21 -3.12 30.05
C GLY A 57 -12.59 -2.31 31.27
N ASN A 58 -11.68 -1.41 31.64
CA ASN A 58 -11.78 -0.51 32.79
C ASN A 58 -12.05 -1.29 34.10
N LEU A 59 -11.34 -2.41 34.31
CA LEU A 59 -11.38 -3.16 35.57
C LEU A 59 -10.74 -2.32 36.68
N PHE A 60 -9.62 -1.68 36.36
CA PHE A 60 -8.83 -0.86 37.26
C PHE A 60 -8.79 0.61 36.81
N GLN A 61 -8.41 1.49 37.73
CA GLN A 61 -7.89 2.80 37.39
C GLN A 61 -6.37 2.78 37.55
N GLN A 62 -5.66 2.68 36.42
CA GLN A 62 -4.23 2.36 36.40
C GLN A 62 -3.38 3.31 37.23
N GLU A 63 -3.71 4.60 37.24
CA GLU A 63 -2.91 5.61 37.93
C GLU A 63 -2.92 5.44 39.46
N TYR A 64 -4.02 4.90 40.03
CA TYR A 64 -4.20 4.79 41.48
C TYR A 64 -4.10 3.35 42.00
N THR A 65 -4.38 2.36 41.15
CA THR A 65 -4.55 0.96 41.57
C THR A 65 -3.29 0.36 42.14
N ARG A 66 -3.34 -0.14 43.38
CA ARG A 66 -2.17 -0.75 44.06
C ARG A 66 -2.08 -2.25 43.81
N LYS A 67 -0.86 -2.80 43.96
CA LYS A 67 -0.59 -4.24 43.82
C LYS A 67 -1.53 -5.10 44.68
N TYR A 68 -1.77 -4.69 45.94
CA TYR A 68 -2.70 -5.36 46.84
C TYR A 68 -4.12 -5.52 46.25
N THR A 69 -4.65 -4.48 45.61
CA THR A 69 -5.97 -4.50 44.97
C THR A 69 -5.98 -5.49 43.81
N VAL A 70 -4.95 -5.49 42.97
CA VAL A 70 -4.79 -6.43 41.85
C VAL A 70 -4.71 -7.88 42.36
N GLU A 71 -3.93 -8.13 43.41
CA GLU A 71 -3.82 -9.45 44.05
C GLU A 71 -5.14 -9.91 44.65
N ARG A 72 -5.90 -9.00 45.28
CA ARG A 72 -7.23 -9.30 45.83
C ARG A 72 -8.23 -9.68 44.72
N VAL A 73 -8.25 -8.94 43.61
CA VAL A 73 -9.07 -9.27 42.43
C VAL A 73 -8.66 -10.64 41.87
N ALA A 74 -7.36 -10.87 41.65
CA ALA A 74 -6.86 -12.14 41.13
C ALA A 74 -7.22 -13.32 42.03
N LYS A 75 -7.13 -13.16 43.35
CA LYS A 75 -7.52 -14.19 44.33
C LYS A 75 -9.01 -14.51 44.25
N ALA A 76 -9.88 -13.50 44.20
CA ALA A 76 -11.32 -13.68 44.12
C ALA A 76 -11.74 -14.38 42.81
N LEU A 77 -11.13 -14.01 41.68
CA LEU A 77 -11.34 -14.67 40.39
C LEU A 77 -10.87 -16.13 40.39
N ALA A 78 -9.80 -16.46 41.12
CA ALA A 78 -9.29 -17.83 41.26
C ALA A 78 -10.29 -18.78 41.95
N GLU A 79 -11.27 -18.25 42.70
CA GLU A 79 -12.30 -19.06 43.35
C GLU A 79 -13.32 -19.63 42.37
N LEU A 80 -13.44 -19.07 41.17
CA LEU A 80 -14.32 -19.55 40.10
C LEU A 80 -13.65 -20.67 39.28
N LYS A 81 -13.44 -21.84 39.91
CA LYS A 81 -12.65 -22.95 39.33
C LYS A 81 -13.18 -23.47 37.98
N ASP A 82 -14.49 -23.45 37.78
CA ASP A 82 -15.15 -23.99 36.59
C ASP A 82 -15.48 -22.92 35.54
N VAL A 83 -15.16 -21.65 35.80
CA VAL A 83 -15.44 -20.52 34.91
C VAL A 83 -14.14 -20.05 34.28
N ARG A 84 -14.10 -19.94 32.95
CA ARG A 84 -12.99 -19.28 32.25
C ARG A 84 -13.25 -17.79 32.16
N ILE A 85 -12.30 -16.99 32.60
CA ILE A 85 -12.44 -15.54 32.72
C ILE A 85 -11.58 -14.89 31.66
N PHE A 86 -12.16 -13.98 30.91
CA PHE A 86 -11.50 -13.26 29.84
C PHE A 86 -11.56 -11.76 30.11
N ILE A 87 -10.40 -11.12 30.10
CA ILE A 87 -10.25 -9.70 30.41
C ILE A 87 -9.60 -8.99 29.22
N VAL A 88 -10.25 -7.95 28.71
CA VAL A 88 -9.66 -7.04 27.73
C VAL A 88 -9.31 -5.71 28.41
N PRO A 89 -8.03 -5.31 28.50
CA PRO A 89 -7.60 -4.02 29.04
C PRO A 89 -8.23 -2.82 28.31
N GLY A 90 -8.69 -1.79 29.03
CA GLY A 90 -9.40 -0.63 28.49
C GLY A 90 -8.69 0.71 28.66
N GLU A 91 -9.41 1.81 28.39
CA GLU A 91 -8.86 3.18 28.41
C GLU A 91 -8.26 3.56 29.77
N SER A 92 -8.92 3.17 30.87
CA SER A 92 -8.49 3.49 32.25
C SER A 92 -7.39 2.56 32.75
N ASP A 93 -7.17 1.42 32.09
CA ASP A 93 -6.22 0.39 32.47
C ASP A 93 -5.50 -0.25 31.28
N PRO A 94 -4.84 0.53 30.40
CA PRO A 94 -4.23 -0.01 29.20
C PRO A 94 -3.06 -0.96 29.53
N LEU A 95 -2.84 -1.96 28.68
CA LEU A 95 -1.73 -2.92 28.82
C LEU A 95 -0.39 -2.34 28.32
N VAL A 96 0.01 -1.21 28.88
CA VAL A 96 1.33 -0.61 28.68
C VAL A 96 2.40 -1.31 29.53
N ILE A 97 3.65 -0.86 29.42
CA ILE A 97 4.78 -1.44 30.18
C ILE A 97 4.58 -1.30 31.70
N SER A 98 3.94 -0.21 32.14
CA SER A 98 3.61 0.11 33.53
C SER A 98 2.24 -0.42 33.98
N SER A 99 1.62 -1.31 33.19
CA SER A 99 0.23 -1.72 33.43
C SER A 99 0.04 -2.47 34.74
N VAL A 100 -1.08 -2.19 35.41
CA VAL A 100 -1.47 -2.84 36.67
C VAL A 100 -1.67 -4.34 36.53
N TYR A 101 -2.00 -4.83 35.33
CA TYR A 101 -2.10 -6.25 35.02
C TYR A 101 -0.77 -7.00 35.16
N ARG A 102 0.37 -6.29 35.22
CA ARG A 102 1.71 -6.88 35.39
C ARG A 102 2.17 -6.94 36.86
N LEU A 103 1.36 -6.45 37.80
CA LEU A 103 1.74 -6.38 39.22
C LEU A 103 1.59 -7.70 39.98
N THR A 104 0.91 -8.69 39.40
CA THR A 104 0.70 -10.02 39.99
C THR A 104 0.69 -11.12 38.92
N ASN A 105 0.82 -12.36 39.37
CA ASN A 105 0.53 -13.53 38.56
C ASN A 105 -0.98 -13.81 38.60
N TRP A 106 -1.59 -13.92 37.43
CA TRP A 106 -3.01 -14.22 37.31
C TRP A 106 -3.27 -15.73 37.39
N PRO A 107 -4.41 -16.17 37.96
CA PRO A 107 -4.73 -17.58 38.08
C PRO A 107 -5.01 -18.21 36.71
N ALA A 108 -4.83 -19.53 36.60
CA ALA A 108 -4.89 -20.25 35.32
C ALA A 108 -6.27 -20.18 34.62
N ASN A 109 -7.34 -19.89 35.35
CA ASN A 109 -8.67 -19.68 34.81
C ASN A 109 -8.89 -18.26 34.25
N VAL A 110 -7.93 -17.35 34.39
CA VAL A 110 -7.99 -15.98 33.86
C VAL A 110 -7.05 -15.84 32.65
N HIS A 111 -7.60 -15.32 31.55
CA HIS A 111 -6.86 -14.93 30.37
C HIS A 111 -7.01 -13.42 30.14
N ILE A 112 -5.89 -12.72 30.03
CA ILE A 112 -5.85 -11.28 29.71
C ILE A 112 -5.33 -11.15 28.29
N PHE A 113 -6.11 -10.50 27.44
CA PHE A 113 -5.71 -10.21 26.07
C PHE A 113 -4.58 -9.17 26.04
N VAL A 114 -3.57 -9.40 25.19
CA VAL A 114 -2.33 -8.60 25.21
C VAL A 114 -1.99 -7.87 23.90
N SER A 115 -2.83 -8.00 22.88
CA SER A 115 -2.57 -7.45 21.55
C SER A 115 -3.80 -6.74 20.97
N ASN A 116 -3.62 -6.09 19.82
CA ASN A 116 -4.70 -5.40 19.10
C ASN A 116 -5.66 -6.37 18.38
N MET A 117 -5.42 -7.68 18.44
CA MET A 117 -6.34 -8.76 18.06
C MET A 117 -5.71 -10.10 18.48
N ASP A 118 -6.21 -10.71 19.55
CA ASP A 118 -5.84 -12.07 19.96
C ASP A 118 -7.06 -12.99 19.92
N ARG A 119 -6.82 -14.30 19.94
CA ARG A 119 -7.88 -15.30 20.02
C ARG A 119 -7.50 -16.47 20.90
N VAL A 120 -8.50 -17.00 21.60
CA VAL A 120 -8.38 -18.22 22.40
C VAL A 120 -9.34 -19.26 21.87
N ASP A 121 -8.79 -20.35 21.36
CA ASP A 121 -9.55 -21.50 20.89
C ASP A 121 -9.86 -22.45 22.05
N ILE A 122 -11.14 -22.70 22.32
CA ILE A 122 -11.65 -23.56 23.39
C ILE A 122 -12.31 -24.78 22.74
N SER A 123 -11.47 -25.64 22.16
CA SER A 123 -11.93 -26.78 21.36
C SER A 123 -12.88 -27.72 22.10
N SER A 124 -12.72 -27.86 23.42
CA SER A 124 -13.61 -28.69 24.26
C SER A 124 -15.06 -28.21 24.30
N LEU A 125 -15.31 -26.93 23.99
CA LEU A 125 -16.63 -26.32 23.95
C LEU A 125 -17.03 -25.90 22.53
N GLY A 126 -16.16 -26.07 21.53
CA GLY A 126 -16.39 -25.56 20.17
C GLY A 126 -16.51 -24.03 20.13
N VAL A 127 -15.76 -23.32 20.97
CA VAL A 127 -15.83 -21.85 21.12
C VAL A 127 -14.49 -21.21 20.74
N ILE A 128 -14.55 -20.05 20.09
CA ILE A 128 -13.43 -19.12 19.90
C ILE A 128 -13.78 -17.80 20.58
N VAL A 129 -12.89 -17.30 21.43
CA VAL A 129 -13.01 -15.96 22.04
C VAL A 129 -11.93 -15.06 21.48
N TYR A 130 -12.35 -14.03 20.77
CA TYR A 130 -11.51 -12.95 20.28
C TYR A 130 -11.50 -11.80 21.30
N GLY A 131 -10.39 -11.08 21.38
CA GLY A 131 -10.29 -9.91 22.24
C GLY A 131 -9.25 -8.92 21.76
N ILE A 132 -9.54 -7.64 22.00
CA ILE A 132 -8.66 -6.52 21.67
C ILE A 132 -8.32 -5.77 22.95
N ALA A 133 -7.05 -5.57 23.22
CA ALA A 133 -6.58 -4.79 24.35
C ALA A 133 -6.21 -3.36 23.92
N TRP A 134 -6.43 -2.38 24.80
CA TRP A 134 -5.71 -1.12 24.71
C TRP A 134 -4.25 -1.37 25.06
N THR A 135 -3.37 -1.44 24.06
CA THR A 135 -1.92 -1.63 24.26
C THR A 135 -1.16 -0.30 24.38
N SER A 136 -1.88 0.82 24.30
CA SER A 136 -1.39 2.18 24.46
C SER A 136 -2.50 3.08 25.02
N TYR A 137 -2.20 4.36 25.26
CA TYR A 137 -3.21 5.36 25.64
C TYR A 137 -4.02 5.92 24.45
N ARG A 138 -3.95 5.27 23.29
CA ARG A 138 -4.79 5.55 22.12
C ARG A 138 -5.74 4.37 21.89
N PRO A 139 -6.97 4.63 21.41
CA PRO A 139 -7.89 3.56 21.08
C PRO A 139 -7.28 2.64 20.03
N PRO A 140 -7.48 1.32 20.15
CA PRO A 140 -7.03 0.37 19.14
C PRO A 140 -7.85 0.55 17.86
N GLU A 141 -7.20 0.38 16.70
CA GLU A 141 -7.91 0.23 15.44
C GLU A 141 -8.57 -1.14 15.39
N VAL A 142 -9.87 -1.19 15.08
CA VAL A 142 -10.67 -2.41 15.05
C VAL A 142 -11.21 -2.62 13.65
N PHE A 143 -10.92 -3.79 13.05
CA PHE A 143 -11.43 -4.18 11.75
C PHE A 143 -12.10 -5.55 11.86
N LEU A 144 -13.43 -5.58 11.92
CA LEU A 144 -14.19 -6.83 12.08
C LEU A 144 -14.20 -7.69 10.80
N ASN A 145 -13.98 -7.08 9.63
CA ASN A 145 -13.99 -7.77 8.33
C ASN A 145 -12.87 -8.82 8.17
N ASN A 146 -11.86 -8.81 9.04
CA ASN A 146 -10.74 -9.77 9.01
C ASN A 146 -11.00 -11.03 9.85
N LEU A 147 -12.13 -11.12 10.56
CA LEU A 147 -12.51 -12.33 11.26
C LEU A 147 -12.79 -13.40 10.20
N LYS A 148 -12.11 -14.55 10.30
CA LYS A 148 -12.31 -15.67 9.35
C LYS A 148 -13.75 -16.14 9.50
N ASN A 149 -14.60 -15.71 8.58
CA ASN A 149 -16.03 -15.95 8.64
C ASN A 149 -16.34 -17.46 8.72
N ASN A 150 -17.23 -17.78 9.66
CA ASN A 150 -17.97 -19.03 9.77
C ASN A 150 -18.88 -19.16 8.52
N VAL A 151 -18.37 -19.77 7.46
CA VAL A 151 -19.13 -20.01 6.21
C VAL A 151 -19.69 -21.44 6.16
N GLU A 152 -19.19 -22.35 7.01
CA GLU A 152 -19.55 -23.76 6.98
C GLU A 152 -20.49 -24.15 8.14
N GLU A 153 -21.45 -25.03 7.83
CA GLU A 153 -22.20 -25.82 8.82
C GLU A 153 -21.19 -26.57 9.70
N ASN A 154 -21.19 -26.31 11.03
CA ASN A 154 -20.21 -26.74 12.06
C ASN A 154 -19.06 -25.78 12.39
N SER A 155 -19.17 -24.50 12.04
CA SER A 155 -18.20 -23.52 12.51
C SER A 155 -18.32 -23.28 14.03
N PRO A 156 -17.21 -23.03 14.76
CA PRO A 156 -17.24 -22.82 16.21
C PRO A 156 -17.96 -21.51 16.57
N LEU A 157 -18.58 -21.48 17.76
CA LEU A 157 -19.20 -20.27 18.32
C LEU A 157 -18.14 -19.20 18.53
N SER A 158 -18.42 -17.96 18.13
CA SER A 158 -17.44 -16.89 18.10
C SER A 158 -17.90 -15.71 18.96
N PHE A 159 -17.10 -15.41 19.98
CA PHE A 159 -17.32 -14.27 20.88
C PHE A 159 -16.23 -13.22 20.63
N MET A 160 -16.58 -11.94 20.66
CA MET A 160 -15.62 -10.84 20.55
C MET A 160 -15.73 -9.92 21.75
N LEU A 161 -14.60 -9.65 22.39
CA LEU A 161 -14.49 -8.76 23.54
C LEU A 161 -13.81 -7.45 23.11
N LEU A 162 -14.54 -6.34 23.24
CA LEU A 162 -14.00 -5.01 23.00
C LEU A 162 -14.12 -4.13 24.24
N PRO A 163 -13.02 -3.51 24.71
CA PRO A 163 -12.97 -2.67 25.90
C PRO A 163 -13.56 -1.26 25.66
N GLY A 164 -14.49 -1.16 24.72
CA GLY A 164 -15.10 0.05 24.18
C GLY A 164 -15.78 -0.24 22.85
N GLY A 165 -16.60 0.69 22.36
CA GLY A 165 -17.28 0.51 21.09
C GLY A 165 -18.61 1.23 21.01
N VAL A 166 -18.78 2.04 19.97
CA VAL A 166 -20.07 2.60 19.57
C VAL A 166 -20.41 2.06 18.19
N VAL A 167 -21.54 1.37 18.10
CA VAL A 167 -22.06 0.86 16.82
C VAL A 167 -22.89 1.97 16.16
N VAL A 168 -22.53 2.34 14.93
CA VAL A 168 -23.17 3.43 14.17
C VAL A 168 -23.51 2.99 12.74
N GLU A 169 -24.57 3.55 12.16
CA GLU A 169 -24.96 3.28 10.75
C GLU A 169 -24.00 3.92 9.75
N GLN A 170 -23.45 5.11 10.06
CA GLN A 170 -22.51 5.85 9.22
C GLN A 170 -21.46 6.56 10.08
N GLU A 171 -20.28 6.81 9.51
CA GLU A 171 -19.22 7.60 10.16
C GLU A 171 -19.76 8.97 10.56
N SER A 172 -20.06 9.11 11.86
CA SER A 172 -20.49 10.35 12.48
C SER A 172 -19.26 11.09 13.02
N LEU A 173 -19.39 12.39 13.32
CA LEU A 173 -18.37 13.13 14.07
C LEU A 173 -18.35 12.64 15.53
N VAL A 174 -17.78 11.46 15.75
CA VAL A 174 -17.58 10.85 17.08
C VAL A 174 -16.19 11.23 17.60
N SER A 175 -16.02 11.23 18.92
CA SER A 175 -14.76 11.60 19.58
C SER A 175 -13.61 10.70 19.10
N GLU A 176 -12.40 11.26 18.90
CA GLU A 176 -11.17 10.51 18.56
C GLU A 176 -10.78 9.45 19.61
N LYS A 177 -11.49 9.39 20.75
CA LYS A 177 -11.25 8.47 21.85
C LYS A 177 -12.08 7.18 21.78
N ASP A 178 -13.14 7.17 20.97
CA ASP A 178 -14.07 6.05 20.91
C ASP A 178 -13.65 5.04 19.84
N ILE A 179 -13.86 3.76 20.12
CA ILE A 179 -13.80 2.71 19.10
C ILE A 179 -15.12 2.79 18.32
N ILE A 180 -15.04 3.09 17.02
CA ILE A 180 -16.23 3.18 16.15
C ILE A 180 -16.36 1.86 15.40
N LEU A 181 -17.56 1.27 15.43
CA LEU A 181 -17.90 0.05 14.70
C LEU A 181 -19.05 0.38 13.76
N LEU A 182 -18.87 0.13 12.46
CA LEU A 182 -19.97 0.30 11.52
C LEU A 182 -20.94 -0.87 11.67
N GLU A 183 -22.24 -0.60 11.65
CA GLU A 183 -23.27 -1.64 11.78
C GLU A 183 -23.13 -2.71 10.68
N ASP A 184 -22.76 -2.31 9.46
CA ASP A 184 -22.48 -3.24 8.36
C ASP A 184 -21.28 -4.15 8.63
N GLU A 185 -20.26 -3.67 9.37
CA GLU A 185 -19.12 -4.50 9.78
C GLU A 185 -19.48 -5.46 10.92
N VAL A 186 -20.32 -5.02 11.85
CA VAL A 186 -20.87 -5.91 12.88
C VAL A 186 -21.70 -7.01 12.23
N LYS A 187 -22.56 -6.65 11.27
CA LYS A 187 -23.38 -7.58 10.50
C LYS A 187 -22.56 -8.56 9.67
N SER A 188 -21.49 -8.10 9.01
CA SER A 188 -20.62 -8.94 8.18
C SER A 188 -19.76 -9.90 9.01
N SER A 189 -19.49 -9.57 10.28
CA SER A 189 -18.65 -10.36 11.19
C SER A 189 -19.22 -11.73 11.55
N ARG A 190 -20.55 -11.88 11.56
CA ARG A 190 -21.27 -13.11 11.94
C ARG A 190 -20.81 -13.70 13.28
N LEU A 191 -20.44 -12.83 14.23
CA LEU A 191 -20.13 -13.24 15.59
C LEU A 191 -21.39 -13.77 16.27
N THR A 192 -21.25 -14.79 17.12
CA THR A 192 -22.31 -15.25 18.02
C THR A 192 -22.69 -14.15 19.02
N TYR A 193 -21.68 -13.51 19.61
CA TYR A 193 -21.90 -12.37 20.52
C TYR A 193 -20.73 -11.38 20.51
N LEU A 194 -21.05 -10.09 20.41
CA LEU A 194 -20.11 -8.98 20.54
C LEU A 194 -20.32 -8.25 21.87
N ALA A 195 -19.36 -8.41 22.77
CA ALA A 195 -19.36 -7.84 24.11
C ALA A 195 -18.54 -6.53 24.13
N LEU A 196 -19.24 -5.41 24.28
CA LEU A 196 -18.65 -4.07 24.32
C LEU A 196 -18.58 -3.54 25.77
N GLY A 197 -17.56 -2.76 26.07
CA GLY A 197 -17.41 -2.07 27.36
C GLY A 197 -17.23 -0.56 27.26
N SER A 198 -16.56 0.02 28.26
CA SER A 198 -16.23 1.45 28.48
C SER A 198 -17.36 2.49 28.54
N ALA A 199 -18.58 2.20 28.07
CA ALA A 199 -19.68 3.15 28.18
C ALA A 199 -20.11 3.33 29.64
N GLN A 200 -20.55 4.54 30.01
CA GLN A 200 -21.13 4.77 31.34
C GLN A 200 -22.47 4.03 31.48
N ARG A 201 -23.30 4.08 30.43
CA ARG A 201 -24.63 3.46 30.38
C ARG A 201 -24.62 2.20 29.52
N TRP A 202 -25.25 1.14 30.02
CA TRP A 202 -25.45 -0.09 29.25
C TRP A 202 -26.37 0.13 28.04
N CYS A 203 -26.17 -0.67 27.00
CA CYS A 203 -26.96 -0.64 25.78
C CYS A 203 -27.12 -2.06 25.25
N GLY A 204 -28.33 -2.41 24.80
CA GLY A 204 -28.62 -3.73 24.24
C GLY A 204 -29.14 -4.75 25.25
N PRO A 205 -29.32 -6.01 24.86
CA PRO A 205 -28.86 -6.58 23.58
C PRO A 205 -29.55 -5.96 22.36
N LYS A 206 -28.78 -5.84 21.29
CA LYS A 206 -29.22 -5.43 19.96
C LYS A 206 -28.69 -6.45 18.94
N GLN A 207 -29.27 -6.46 17.75
CA GLN A 207 -28.94 -7.43 16.71
C GLN A 207 -28.62 -6.71 15.40
N ALA A 208 -27.52 -7.10 14.76
CA ALA A 208 -27.10 -6.66 13.43
C ALA A 208 -26.82 -7.91 12.58
N GLY A 209 -27.74 -8.24 11.66
CA GLY A 209 -27.73 -9.54 10.99
C GLY A 209 -27.87 -10.69 12.00
N ASP A 210 -26.95 -11.65 11.96
CA ASP A 210 -26.92 -12.80 12.87
C ASP A 210 -26.15 -12.50 14.17
N THR A 211 -25.54 -11.31 14.28
CA THR A 211 -24.70 -10.94 15.41
C THR A 211 -25.49 -10.18 16.47
N VAL A 212 -25.54 -10.75 17.67
CA VAL A 212 -26.05 -10.07 18.87
C VAL A 212 -24.92 -9.32 19.55
N TRP A 213 -25.17 -8.09 19.96
CA TRP A 213 -24.20 -7.26 20.65
C TRP A 213 -24.81 -6.50 21.82
N ALA A 214 -24.01 -6.23 22.84
CA ALA A 214 -24.42 -5.37 23.94
C ALA A 214 -23.22 -4.64 24.53
N ASN A 215 -23.46 -3.46 25.08
CA ASN A 215 -22.52 -2.78 25.96
C ASN A 215 -22.99 -2.95 27.41
N SER A 216 -22.16 -3.54 28.27
CA SER A 216 -22.56 -3.81 29.67
C SER A 216 -22.65 -2.55 30.52
N GLY A 217 -22.04 -1.44 30.09
CA GLY A 217 -21.94 -0.22 30.88
C GLY A 217 -21.02 -0.36 32.10
N ALA A 218 -20.93 0.71 32.89
CA ALA A 218 -20.20 0.71 34.16
C ALA A 218 -20.99 -0.06 35.25
N ILE A 219 -20.28 -0.82 36.08
CA ILE A 219 -20.88 -1.66 37.13
C ILE A 219 -21.60 -0.84 38.22
N MET A 220 -21.24 0.44 38.37
CA MET A 220 -21.73 1.30 39.42
C MET A 220 -21.69 2.78 39.02
N ALA A 221 -22.69 3.54 39.51
CA ALA A 221 -22.77 4.98 39.34
C ALA A 221 -21.54 5.69 39.95
N ARG A 222 -20.84 6.50 39.16
CA ARG A 222 -19.73 7.33 39.63
C ARG A 222 -20.16 8.76 39.98
N SER A 223 -21.25 9.21 39.37
CA SER A 223 -21.86 10.54 39.55
C SER A 223 -23.36 10.46 39.83
N PHE A 224 -23.93 11.49 40.47
CA PHE A 224 -25.37 11.63 40.73
C PHE A 224 -26.19 11.77 39.44
N GLY A 225 -25.55 12.11 38.33
CA GLY A 225 -26.17 12.13 36.99
C GLY A 225 -26.45 10.73 36.43
N GLU A 226 -25.82 9.68 36.97
CA GLU A 226 -25.98 8.30 36.52
C GLU A 226 -27.21 7.66 37.14
N ASN A 227 -28.39 8.07 36.67
CA ASN A 227 -29.69 7.68 37.24
C ASN A 227 -30.31 6.40 36.64
N TRP A 228 -29.52 5.60 35.92
CA TRP A 228 -29.97 4.34 35.32
C TRP A 228 -29.59 3.13 36.19
N SER A 229 -30.13 1.96 35.83
CA SER A 229 -29.74 0.70 36.47
C SER A 229 -28.35 0.28 36.03
N HIS A 230 -27.49 -0.11 36.97
CA HIS A 230 -26.18 -0.69 36.72
C HIS A 230 -26.19 -2.19 36.99
N GLY A 231 -25.37 -2.95 36.26
CA GLY A 231 -25.39 -4.40 36.35
C GLY A 231 -24.55 -5.07 35.27
N VAL A 232 -24.99 -6.24 34.84
CA VAL A 232 -24.25 -7.11 33.91
C VAL A 232 -25.17 -7.66 32.84
N MET A 233 -24.59 -8.12 31.73
CA MET A 233 -25.29 -8.91 30.73
C MET A 233 -25.12 -10.39 31.06
N VAL A 234 -26.19 -11.16 31.05
CA VAL A 234 -26.16 -12.63 31.17
C VAL A 234 -26.67 -13.21 29.87
N GLY A 235 -25.97 -14.20 29.33
CA GLY A 235 -26.38 -14.82 28.07
C GLY A 235 -26.21 -16.32 28.04
N GLU A 236 -27.02 -16.96 27.21
CA GLU A 236 -27.05 -18.38 26.95
C GLU A 236 -27.20 -18.63 25.43
N THR A 237 -26.44 -19.58 24.88
CA THR A 237 -26.55 -19.98 23.47
C THR A 237 -26.29 -21.47 23.28
N ASP A 238 -27.10 -22.11 22.43
CA ASP A 238 -26.88 -23.49 21.97
C ASP A 238 -26.21 -23.55 20.59
N GLY A 239 -25.92 -22.38 20.00
CA GLY A 239 -25.32 -22.19 18.69
C GLY A 239 -26.29 -21.91 17.56
N GLU A 240 -27.58 -22.24 17.72
CA GLU A 240 -28.63 -21.82 16.79
C GLU A 240 -29.30 -20.54 17.29
N PHE A 241 -29.54 -20.47 18.61
CA PHE A 241 -30.17 -19.34 19.25
C PHE A 241 -29.25 -18.77 20.34
N ILE A 242 -29.31 -17.45 20.51
CA ILE A 242 -28.66 -16.75 21.61
C ILE A 242 -29.70 -15.87 22.31
N GLN A 243 -29.76 -15.98 23.63
CA GLN A 243 -30.53 -15.10 24.49
C GLN A 243 -29.56 -14.34 25.38
N VAL A 244 -29.72 -13.02 25.46
CA VAL A 244 -28.95 -12.15 26.36
C VAL A 244 -29.94 -11.26 27.09
N GLU A 245 -29.70 -11.01 28.37
CA GLU A 245 -30.50 -10.09 29.16
C GLU A 245 -29.64 -9.26 30.11
N PHE A 246 -30.13 -8.07 30.45
CA PHE A 246 -29.47 -7.22 31.43
C PHE A 246 -29.99 -7.56 32.83
N VAL A 247 -29.09 -7.98 33.71
CA VAL A 247 -29.35 -8.27 35.12
C VAL A 247 -28.82 -7.12 35.96
N LYS A 248 -29.74 -6.40 36.61
CA LYS A 248 -29.42 -5.32 37.54
C LYS A 248 -28.77 -5.90 38.81
N LEU A 249 -27.68 -5.28 39.26
CA LEU A 249 -27.09 -5.59 40.56
C LEU A 249 -27.77 -4.77 41.67
N GLU A 250 -27.90 -5.38 42.85
CA GLU A 250 -28.46 -4.68 44.01
C GLU A 250 -27.44 -3.66 44.53
N GLN A 251 -27.83 -2.38 44.52
CA GLN A 251 -27.04 -1.28 45.05
C GLN A 251 -27.77 -0.62 46.20
N THR A 252 -27.03 -0.27 47.24
CA THR A 252 -27.46 0.61 48.34
C THR A 252 -27.91 1.94 47.73
N LYS A 253 -29.21 2.23 47.75
CA LYS A 253 -29.74 3.51 47.26
C LYS A 253 -29.14 4.64 48.08
N ALA A 254 -28.36 5.51 47.44
CA ALA A 254 -27.97 6.79 48.02
C ALA A 254 -29.23 7.65 48.20
N THR A 255 -29.85 7.55 49.37
CA THR A 255 -30.93 8.46 49.76
C THR A 255 -30.25 9.68 50.37
N VAL A 256 -30.32 10.82 49.68
CA VAL A 256 -29.84 12.09 50.23
C VAL A 256 -30.70 12.41 51.45
N LEU A 257 -30.15 12.19 52.64
CA LEU A 257 -30.70 12.70 53.90
C LEU A 257 -29.81 13.85 54.38
N PRO A 258 -30.38 14.93 54.95
CA PRO A 258 -29.59 16.01 55.52
C PRO A 258 -28.73 15.48 56.68
N PRO A 259 -27.54 16.06 56.91
CA PRO A 259 -26.54 15.45 57.78
C PRO A 259 -27.02 15.42 59.23
N LYS A 260 -27.04 14.22 59.82
CA LYS A 260 -26.96 14.07 61.28
C LYS A 260 -25.49 13.81 61.64
N ALA A 261 -24.99 14.65 62.54
CA ALA A 261 -23.72 14.42 63.19
C ALA A 261 -23.84 13.17 64.06
N ASP A 262 -23.04 12.14 63.78
CA ASP A 262 -22.71 11.17 64.81
C ASP A 262 -21.30 10.60 64.63
N GLY A 263 -20.66 10.39 65.78
CA GLY A 263 -19.22 10.30 65.96
C GLY A 263 -18.55 9.09 65.29
N GLN A 264 -17.44 9.39 64.63
CA GLN A 264 -16.57 8.44 63.96
C GLN A 264 -15.65 7.75 64.99
N ARG A 265 -15.71 6.42 65.05
CA ARG A 265 -14.64 5.59 65.64
C ARG A 265 -13.63 5.29 64.54
N ASP A 266 -12.48 5.94 64.59
CA ASP A 266 -11.33 5.59 63.76
C ASP A 266 -10.55 4.44 64.39
N LEU A 267 -10.45 3.33 63.65
CA LEU A 267 -9.47 2.28 63.91
C LEU A 267 -8.08 2.75 63.43
N PHE A 268 -7.12 2.63 64.34
CA PHE A 268 -5.70 2.98 64.23
C PHE A 268 -5.07 2.86 62.84
N CYS A 269 -4.68 4.02 62.28
CA CYS A 269 -3.58 4.18 61.35
C CYS A 269 -2.90 5.50 61.77
N SER A 270 -1.61 5.50 62.11
CA SER A 270 -0.92 6.74 62.52
C SER A 270 -1.04 7.80 61.42
N GLU A 271 -1.18 9.07 61.80
CA GLU A 271 -1.26 10.20 60.87
C GLU A 271 -0.08 10.20 59.88
N ASP A 272 1.10 9.81 60.36
CA ASP A 272 2.32 9.64 59.57
C ASP A 272 2.16 8.61 58.43
N MET A 273 1.52 7.46 58.69
CA MET A 273 1.31 6.41 57.69
C MET A 273 0.26 6.81 56.64
N LYS A 274 -0.73 7.63 57.02
CA LYS A 274 -1.68 8.23 56.07
C LYS A 274 -0.97 9.24 55.16
N ALA A 275 -0.10 10.08 55.73
CA ALA A 275 0.68 11.06 54.98
C ALA A 275 1.64 10.40 53.98
N LEU A 276 2.38 9.37 54.42
CA LEU A 276 3.31 8.63 53.56
C LEU A 276 2.62 7.97 52.36
N LYS A 277 1.45 7.37 52.59
CA LYS A 277 0.62 6.77 51.51
C LYS A 277 0.11 7.80 50.51
N ALA A 278 -0.18 9.03 50.97
CA ALA A 278 -0.61 10.11 50.10
C ALA A 278 0.56 10.62 49.24
N GLU A 279 1.76 10.74 49.82
CA GLU A 279 2.97 11.13 49.11
C GLU A 279 3.35 10.11 48.03
N TYR A 280 3.35 8.80 48.36
CA TYR A 280 3.57 7.73 47.38
C TYR A 280 2.56 7.79 46.22
N ASN A 281 1.27 8.02 46.52
CA ASN A 281 0.25 8.12 45.49
C ASN A 281 0.51 9.30 44.54
N LEU A 282 0.88 10.46 45.08
CA LEU A 282 1.21 11.64 44.27
C LEU A 282 2.39 11.36 43.34
N LEU A 283 3.47 10.78 43.87
CA LEU A 283 4.63 10.41 43.07
C LEU A 283 4.29 9.38 42.00
N ARG A 284 3.43 8.40 42.32
CA ARG A 284 2.97 7.40 41.37
C ARG A 284 2.14 8.01 40.24
N MET A 285 1.24 8.95 40.55
CA MET A 285 0.48 9.71 39.56
C MET A 285 1.42 10.45 38.60
N GLU A 286 2.41 11.16 39.15
CA GLU A 286 3.42 11.87 38.36
C GLU A 286 4.25 10.92 37.49
N TRP A 287 4.60 9.74 38.01
CA TRP A 287 5.32 8.71 37.26
C TRP A 287 4.49 8.11 36.13
N VAL A 288 3.22 7.74 36.37
CA VAL A 288 2.35 7.20 35.31
C VAL A 288 2.11 8.25 34.22
N GLU A 289 1.88 9.51 34.61
CA GLU A 289 1.71 10.62 33.67
C GLU A 289 3.00 10.89 32.86
N LYS A 290 4.19 10.78 33.48
CA LYS A 290 5.48 10.80 32.77
C LYS A 290 5.56 9.69 31.73
N GLN A 291 5.23 8.45 32.09
CA GLN A 291 5.25 7.31 31.16
C GLN A 291 4.27 7.52 30.01
N ARG A 292 3.05 8.01 30.30
CA ARG A 292 2.04 8.37 29.30
C ARG A 292 2.58 9.37 28.29
N ARG A 293 3.23 10.45 28.75
CA ARG A 293 3.83 11.47 27.88
C ARG A 293 4.99 10.93 27.04
N LEU A 294 5.84 10.07 27.60
CA LEU A 294 6.93 9.43 26.87
C LEU A 294 6.39 8.56 25.73
N GLU A 295 5.35 7.76 26.02
CA GLU A 295 4.71 6.91 25.02
C GLU A 295 3.98 7.75 23.96
N GLU A 296 3.26 8.81 24.36
CA GLU A 296 2.62 9.73 23.41
C GLU A 296 3.64 10.42 22.51
N SER A 297 4.77 10.89 23.07
CA SER A 297 5.88 11.45 22.31
C SER A 297 6.46 10.46 21.30
N ARG A 298 6.62 9.20 21.70
CA ARG A 298 7.10 8.12 20.82
C ARG A 298 6.12 7.86 19.68
N LEU A 299 4.82 7.76 19.97
CA LEU A 299 3.78 7.55 18.97
C LEU A 299 3.68 8.71 17.97
N LEU A 300 3.72 9.96 18.45
CA LEU A 300 3.74 11.14 17.57
C LEU A 300 4.98 11.16 16.66
N GLN A 301 6.14 10.70 17.13
CA GLN A 301 7.34 10.60 16.29
C GLN A 301 7.19 9.56 15.17
N ILE A 302 6.56 8.42 15.46
CA ILE A 302 6.25 7.40 14.44
C ILE A 302 5.30 7.98 13.40
N GLU A 303 4.26 8.68 13.86
CA GLU A 303 3.26 9.32 13.00
C GLU A 303 3.88 10.40 12.09
N ILE A 304 4.78 11.23 12.63
CA ILE A 304 5.57 12.21 11.87
C ILE A 304 6.36 11.53 10.75
N LYS A 305 7.07 10.43 11.06
CA LYS A 305 7.85 9.68 10.05
C LYS A 305 6.95 9.14 8.95
N SER A 306 5.81 8.56 9.32
CA SER A 306 4.81 8.04 8.37
C SER A 306 4.26 9.13 7.47
N LEU A 307 3.88 10.28 8.04
CA LEU A 307 3.36 11.42 7.27
C LEU A 307 4.39 12.01 6.33
N ARG A 308 5.65 12.16 6.76
CA ARG A 308 6.74 12.64 5.90
C ARG A 308 6.94 11.73 4.68
N ALA A 309 6.98 10.41 4.88
CA ALA A 309 7.06 9.46 3.78
C ALA A 309 5.89 9.59 2.80
N LYS A 310 4.65 9.69 3.31
CA LYS A 310 3.45 9.90 2.47
C LYS A 310 3.51 11.21 1.69
N ILE A 311 4.00 12.29 2.30
CA ILE A 311 4.19 13.60 1.66
C ILE A 311 5.21 13.50 0.53
N ASP A 312 6.34 12.82 0.75
CA ASP A 312 7.39 12.68 -0.27
C ASP A 312 6.90 11.85 -1.45
N THR A 313 6.21 10.73 -1.21
CA THR A 313 5.56 9.95 -2.28
C THR A 313 4.52 10.79 -3.05
N LEU A 314 3.77 11.66 -2.38
CA LEU A 314 2.83 12.56 -3.06
C LEU A 314 3.56 13.58 -3.95
N LYS A 315 4.68 14.15 -3.48
CA LYS A 315 5.50 15.08 -4.28
C LYS A 315 6.08 14.39 -5.52
N GLU A 316 6.60 13.18 -5.38
CA GLU A 316 7.13 12.38 -6.49
C GLU A 316 6.04 12.09 -7.53
N ASN A 317 4.85 11.68 -7.07
CA ASN A 317 3.70 11.46 -7.96
C ASN A 317 3.28 12.72 -8.70
N ILE A 318 3.22 13.87 -8.02
CA ILE A 318 2.90 15.16 -8.64
C ILE A 318 3.96 15.51 -9.69
N ALA A 319 5.25 15.37 -9.36
CA ALA A 319 6.34 15.63 -10.28
C ALA A 319 6.26 14.71 -11.53
N HIS A 320 5.94 13.44 -11.34
CA HIS A 320 5.74 12.49 -12.42
C HIS A 320 4.55 12.87 -13.33
N LEU A 321 3.41 13.25 -12.75
CA LEU A 321 2.25 13.71 -13.52
C LEU A 321 2.54 14.99 -14.31
N LEU A 322 3.24 15.95 -13.72
CA LEU A 322 3.68 17.16 -14.41
C LEU A 322 4.66 16.84 -15.55
N HIS A 323 5.56 15.88 -15.33
CA HIS A 323 6.48 15.41 -16.35
C HIS A 323 5.74 14.76 -17.53
N ILE A 324 4.76 13.89 -17.27
CA ILE A 324 3.89 13.32 -18.32
C ILE A 324 3.14 14.44 -19.06
N GLN A 325 2.55 15.40 -18.34
CA GLN A 325 1.83 16.51 -18.94
C GLN A 325 2.73 17.33 -19.88
N HIS A 326 3.97 17.58 -19.48
CA HIS A 326 4.97 18.22 -20.33
C HIS A 326 5.27 17.38 -21.58
N ARG A 327 5.56 16.09 -21.42
CA ARG A 327 5.84 15.18 -22.54
C ARG A 327 4.68 15.10 -23.54
N VAL A 328 3.43 15.03 -23.05
CA VAL A 328 2.23 15.04 -23.91
C VAL A 328 2.10 16.37 -24.66
N SER A 329 2.44 17.50 -24.04
CA SER A 329 2.48 18.79 -24.71
C SER A 329 3.50 18.80 -25.86
N VAL A 330 4.71 18.31 -25.62
CA VAL A 330 5.76 18.18 -26.65
C VAL A 330 5.32 17.24 -27.78
N TYR A 331 4.68 16.11 -27.44
CA TYR A 331 4.14 15.18 -28.42
C TYR A 331 3.11 15.83 -29.35
N ARG A 332 2.14 16.56 -28.78
CA ARG A 332 1.11 17.27 -29.56
C ARG A 332 1.70 18.37 -30.47
N GLN A 333 2.84 18.94 -30.10
CA GLN A 333 3.57 19.91 -30.93
C GLN A 333 4.38 19.27 -32.06
N ASN A 334 4.59 17.95 -32.04
CA ASN A 334 5.41 17.21 -33.01
C ASN A 334 4.64 16.02 -33.61
N PRO A 335 3.53 16.24 -34.34
CA PRO A 335 2.70 15.17 -34.91
C PRO A 335 3.44 14.31 -35.95
N ASP A 336 4.48 14.87 -36.55
CA ASP A 336 5.34 14.27 -37.57
C ASP A 336 6.49 13.42 -36.98
N TYR A 337 6.64 13.38 -35.65
CA TYR A 337 7.73 12.63 -35.00
C TYR A 337 7.76 11.15 -35.38
N ARG A 338 6.59 10.52 -35.55
CA ARG A 338 6.50 9.10 -35.97
C ARG A 338 7.06 8.88 -37.37
N GLU A 339 6.85 9.84 -38.27
CA GLU A 339 7.40 9.80 -39.62
C GLU A 339 8.90 10.09 -39.61
N LEU A 340 9.35 11.11 -38.88
CA LEU A 340 10.77 11.40 -38.67
C LEU A 340 11.52 10.18 -38.12
N ARG A 341 10.95 9.48 -37.14
CA ARG A 341 11.52 8.25 -36.58
C ARG A 341 11.63 7.14 -37.63
N ARG A 342 10.61 6.96 -38.47
CA ARG A 342 10.63 5.97 -39.57
C ARG A 342 11.68 6.32 -40.62
N MET A 343 11.74 7.58 -41.04
CA MET A 343 12.74 8.08 -42.00
C MET A 343 14.16 7.91 -41.47
N ARG A 344 14.41 8.22 -40.19
CA ARG A 344 15.72 8.00 -39.54
C ARG A 344 16.12 6.52 -39.55
N ALA A 345 15.17 5.62 -39.29
CA ALA A 345 15.43 4.18 -39.33
C ALA A 345 15.71 3.66 -40.74
N GLU A 346 14.98 4.15 -41.74
CA GLU A 346 15.19 3.77 -43.14
C GLU A 346 16.49 4.36 -43.69
N LEU A 347 16.87 5.59 -43.31
CA LEU A 347 18.18 6.15 -43.62
C LEU A 347 19.32 5.29 -43.05
N ALA A 348 19.24 4.89 -41.78
CA ALA A 348 20.22 3.99 -41.18
C ALA A 348 20.30 2.65 -41.93
N ARG A 349 19.16 2.08 -42.32
CA ARG A 349 19.11 0.85 -43.10
C ARG A 349 19.74 1.00 -44.49
N LEU A 350 19.46 2.10 -45.19
CA LEU A 350 20.07 2.40 -46.49
C LEU A 350 21.57 2.59 -46.36
N ASP A 351 22.03 3.23 -45.28
CA ASP A 351 23.46 3.40 -44.98
C ASP A 351 24.15 2.05 -44.75
N ASP A 352 23.52 1.14 -44.00
CA ASP A 352 24.03 -0.22 -43.79
C ASP A 352 24.14 -1.01 -45.11
N ILE A 353 23.09 -0.98 -45.94
CA ILE A 353 23.10 -1.65 -47.25
C ILE A 353 24.17 -1.01 -48.15
N TRP A 354 24.29 0.31 -48.14
CA TRP A 354 25.29 1.03 -48.92
C TRP A 354 26.71 0.61 -48.52
N HIS A 355 27.02 0.59 -47.23
CA HIS A 355 28.32 0.15 -46.72
C HIS A 355 28.60 -1.32 -47.03
N GLN A 356 27.58 -2.19 -46.98
CA GLN A 356 27.73 -3.58 -47.40
C GLN A 356 28.12 -3.68 -48.89
N LYS A 357 27.48 -2.88 -49.76
CA LYS A 357 27.79 -2.86 -51.19
C LYS A 357 29.14 -2.22 -51.50
N GLU A 358 29.53 -1.22 -50.73
CA GLU A 358 30.87 -0.64 -50.78
C GLU A 358 31.94 -1.68 -50.40
N GLN A 359 31.70 -2.48 -49.35
CA GLN A 359 32.60 -3.59 -48.98
C GLN A 359 32.69 -4.66 -50.08
N GLU A 360 31.55 -5.06 -50.66
CA GLU A 360 31.51 -6.00 -51.79
C GLU A 360 32.28 -5.46 -53.01
N LEU A 361 32.21 -4.15 -53.27
CA LEU A 361 32.96 -3.49 -54.34
C LEU A 361 34.46 -3.40 -54.02
N ASN A 362 34.80 -3.12 -52.76
CA ASN A 362 36.18 -3.01 -52.29
C ASN A 362 37.02 -4.28 -52.46
N VAL A 363 36.36 -5.46 -52.52
CA VAL A 363 37.03 -6.72 -52.86
C VAL A 363 37.66 -6.67 -54.26
N TYR A 364 37.04 -5.97 -55.20
CA TYR A 364 37.51 -5.90 -56.59
C TYR A 364 38.44 -4.70 -56.82
N THR A 365 38.22 -3.57 -56.15
CA THR A 365 39.05 -2.37 -56.32
C THR A 365 40.43 -2.49 -55.66
N ASN A 366 40.55 -3.32 -54.62
CA ASN A 366 41.80 -3.52 -53.88
C ASN A 366 42.53 -4.82 -54.24
N ASP A 367 42.01 -5.61 -55.20
CA ASP A 367 42.70 -6.79 -55.68
C ASP A 367 43.88 -6.37 -56.58
N PRO A 368 45.14 -6.62 -56.19
CA PRO A 368 46.31 -6.20 -56.96
C PRO A 368 46.44 -6.89 -58.32
N LEU A 369 45.68 -7.96 -58.57
CA LEU A 369 45.62 -8.66 -59.85
C LEU A 369 44.57 -8.05 -60.80
N ILE A 370 43.74 -7.12 -60.32
CA ILE A 370 42.68 -6.48 -61.09
C ILE A 370 43.08 -5.04 -61.42
N ASP A 371 43.24 -4.76 -62.72
CA ASP A 371 43.41 -3.38 -63.20
C ASP A 371 42.04 -2.67 -63.18
N TRP A 372 41.79 -1.94 -62.10
CA TRP A 372 40.56 -1.17 -61.91
C TRP A 372 40.35 -0.11 -63.01
N HIS A 373 41.42 0.55 -63.46
CA HIS A 373 41.31 1.56 -64.52
C HIS A 373 40.87 0.93 -65.83
N LEU A 374 41.35 -0.27 -66.13
CA LEU A 374 40.89 -1.01 -67.30
C LEU A 374 39.45 -1.51 -67.14
N ILE A 375 39.08 -2.07 -65.98
CA ILE A 375 37.69 -2.51 -65.73
C ILE A 375 36.71 -1.35 -65.91
N GLU A 376 37.03 -0.18 -65.34
CA GLU A 376 36.19 1.01 -65.45
C GLU A 376 36.15 1.54 -66.89
N ALA A 377 37.28 1.56 -67.60
CA ALA A 377 37.31 1.94 -69.02
C ALA A 377 36.45 1.00 -69.88
N LEU A 378 36.55 -0.32 -69.68
CA LEU A 378 35.74 -1.31 -70.37
C LEU A 378 34.25 -1.20 -70.04
N ARG A 379 33.92 -0.85 -68.79
CA ARG A 379 32.54 -0.61 -68.34
C ARG A 379 31.96 0.62 -69.03
N GLN A 380 32.69 1.74 -69.07
CA GLN A 380 32.27 2.99 -69.72
C GLN A 380 32.11 2.83 -71.23
N GLU A 381 33.08 2.22 -71.90
CA GLU A 381 32.97 1.96 -73.34
C GLU A 381 31.81 1.01 -73.65
N GLY A 382 31.59 -0.02 -72.82
CA GLY A 382 30.45 -0.91 -72.94
C GLY A 382 29.10 -0.20 -72.79
N LEU A 383 29.02 0.80 -71.92
CA LEU A 383 27.85 1.67 -71.75
C LEU A 383 27.62 2.57 -72.97
N GLU A 384 28.66 3.27 -73.45
CA GLU A 384 28.60 4.12 -74.65
C GLU A 384 28.18 3.33 -75.90
N TRP A 385 28.64 2.08 -76.03
CA TRP A 385 28.24 1.20 -77.12
C TRP A 385 26.76 0.84 -77.05
N VAL A 386 26.25 0.50 -75.87
CA VAL A 386 24.83 0.19 -75.67
C VAL A 386 23.98 1.42 -76.01
N GLU A 387 24.39 2.62 -75.59
CA GLU A 387 23.70 3.87 -75.91
C GLU A 387 23.74 4.19 -77.41
N GLN A 388 24.90 4.05 -78.07
CA GLN A 388 25.01 4.19 -79.53
C GLN A 388 24.17 3.18 -80.28
N LYS A 389 24.05 1.94 -79.80
CA LYS A 389 23.22 0.91 -80.43
C LYS A 389 21.74 1.15 -80.21
N ILE A 390 21.33 1.62 -79.03
CA ILE A 390 19.96 2.08 -78.79
C ILE A 390 19.63 3.24 -79.74
N TYR A 391 20.54 4.20 -79.91
CA TYR A 391 20.38 5.32 -80.84
C TYR A 391 20.32 4.87 -82.31
N GLN A 392 21.18 3.94 -82.74
CA GLN A 392 21.14 3.36 -84.10
C GLN A 392 19.87 2.54 -84.36
N ILE A 393 19.38 1.81 -83.36
CA ILE A 393 18.12 1.06 -83.44
C ILE A 393 16.94 2.02 -83.51
N GLN A 394 16.99 3.14 -82.77
CA GLN A 394 16.01 4.23 -82.87
C GLN A 394 16.12 5.01 -84.20
N SER A 395 17.29 5.08 -84.85
CA SER A 395 17.47 5.77 -86.14
C SER A 395 17.15 4.89 -87.37
N LEU A 396 17.03 3.57 -87.21
CA LEU A 396 16.53 2.63 -88.23
C LEU A 396 15.00 2.51 -88.23
N ASP A 397 14.30 3.41 -87.51
CA ASP A 397 12.86 3.37 -87.27
C ASP A 397 11.94 3.62 -88.46
N TYR A 398 12.47 3.90 -89.67
CA TYR A 398 11.60 4.21 -90.81
C TYR A 398 11.11 2.99 -91.63
N LEU A 399 11.60 1.77 -91.43
CA LEU A 399 11.31 0.70 -92.42
C LEU A 399 10.68 -0.63 -91.97
N ILE A 400 10.66 -1.10 -90.71
CA ILE A 400 10.00 -2.40 -90.40
C ILE A 400 9.39 -2.48 -88.97
N GLY A 401 8.12 -2.12 -88.83
CA GLY A 401 7.37 -2.12 -87.54
C GLY A 401 7.03 -3.49 -86.89
N PRO A 402 6.84 -4.62 -87.60
CA PRO A 402 6.46 -5.89 -86.97
C PRO A 402 7.63 -6.65 -86.32
N VAL A 403 8.86 -6.51 -86.84
CA VAL A 403 10.07 -7.11 -86.25
C VAL A 403 10.38 -6.45 -84.90
N LYS A 404 10.08 -5.16 -84.75
CA LYS A 404 10.28 -4.33 -83.55
C LYS A 404 9.57 -4.85 -82.30
N ARG A 405 8.39 -5.48 -82.39
CA ARG A 405 7.69 -6.03 -81.21
C ARG A 405 8.32 -7.33 -80.70
N ARG A 406 8.86 -8.17 -81.59
CA ARG A 406 9.61 -9.36 -81.17
C ARG A 406 11.01 -8.99 -80.68
N LEU A 407 11.65 -7.99 -81.32
CA LEU A 407 12.96 -7.50 -80.90
C LEU A 407 12.91 -6.76 -79.56
N ASN A 408 11.91 -5.90 -79.29
CA ASN A 408 11.77 -5.23 -77.98
C ASN A 408 11.41 -6.20 -76.84
N LYS A 409 10.68 -7.28 -77.13
CA LYS A 409 10.52 -8.38 -76.16
C LYS A 409 11.82 -9.13 -75.91
N LEU A 410 12.67 -9.29 -76.93
CA LEU A 410 14.00 -9.89 -76.81
C LEU A 410 15.02 -8.95 -76.13
N ILE A 411 14.99 -7.65 -76.37
CA ILE A 411 15.87 -6.64 -75.75
C ILE A 411 15.56 -6.47 -74.25
N LEU A 412 14.29 -6.60 -73.84
CA LEU A 412 13.92 -6.68 -72.41
C LEU A 412 14.35 -8.01 -71.75
N LEU A 413 14.45 -9.09 -72.53
CA LEU A 413 14.91 -10.41 -72.09
C LEU A 413 16.45 -10.55 -72.08
N PHE A 414 17.18 -9.68 -72.80
CA PHE A 414 18.63 -9.76 -73.02
C PHE A 414 19.42 -8.57 -72.46
N ARG A 415 19.12 -8.10 -71.23
CA ARG A 415 20.17 -7.53 -70.36
C ARG A 415 20.94 -8.68 -69.68
N PHE A 416 21.71 -9.36 -70.53
CA PHE A 416 22.89 -10.23 -70.34
C PHE A 416 22.83 -11.60 -69.61
N LYS A 417 22.46 -12.65 -70.37
CA LYS A 417 23.18 -13.94 -70.43
C LYS A 417 23.35 -14.34 -71.92
N GLY A 418 24.45 -14.99 -72.27
CA GLY A 418 25.15 -14.84 -73.55
C GLY A 418 24.42 -15.25 -74.83
N TYR A 419 24.72 -14.56 -75.93
CA TYR A 419 24.69 -15.10 -77.30
C TYR A 419 25.64 -14.31 -78.20
N LEU A 420 26.91 -14.74 -78.21
CA LEU A 420 27.83 -14.56 -79.33
C LEU A 420 27.82 -15.86 -80.14
N LEU A 421 26.76 -16.08 -80.92
CA LEU A 421 26.80 -17.05 -82.01
C LEU A 421 25.92 -16.53 -83.15
N LYS A 422 26.60 -16.16 -84.24
CA LYS A 422 26.11 -15.60 -85.51
C LYS A 422 25.73 -14.12 -85.46
N PHE A 423 26.68 -13.25 -85.78
CA PHE A 423 26.82 -12.64 -87.11
C PHE A 423 28.07 -11.75 -87.10
N GLY A 424 28.75 -11.72 -88.25
CA GLY A 424 30.11 -11.22 -88.41
C GLY A 424 30.38 -9.85 -87.78
N ALA A 425 31.57 -9.75 -87.18
CA ALA A 425 32.18 -8.48 -86.84
C ALA A 425 32.13 -7.54 -88.05
N THR A 426 31.38 -6.44 -87.93
CA THR A 426 31.75 -5.23 -88.65
C THR A 426 32.95 -4.63 -87.89
N HIS A 427 34.11 -4.96 -88.44
CA HIS A 427 35.52 -4.61 -88.23
C HIS A 427 35.95 -3.28 -87.54
N THR A 428 35.25 -2.77 -86.52
CA THR A 428 35.76 -1.60 -85.77
C THR A 428 35.79 -1.80 -84.27
N TRP A 429 34.75 -2.40 -83.68
CA TRP A 429 34.63 -2.49 -82.22
C TRP A 429 35.38 -3.67 -81.60
N GLY A 430 35.30 -4.84 -82.24
CA GLY A 430 36.10 -6.00 -81.84
C GLY A 430 37.60 -5.69 -81.87
N ASP A 431 38.03 -4.82 -82.79
CA ASP A 431 39.44 -4.41 -82.93
C ASP A 431 39.85 -3.33 -81.93
N ARG A 432 38.91 -2.51 -81.44
CA ARG A 432 39.15 -1.50 -80.39
C ARG A 432 39.21 -2.13 -78.99
N LEU A 433 38.26 -3.02 -78.67
CA LEU A 433 38.31 -3.88 -77.47
C LEU A 433 39.56 -4.76 -77.49
N ARG A 434 39.84 -5.47 -78.60
CA ARG A 434 41.10 -6.21 -78.78
C ARG A 434 42.32 -5.31 -78.72
N GLY A 435 42.20 -4.03 -79.05
CA GLY A 435 43.27 -3.04 -79.01
C GLY A 435 43.62 -2.61 -77.58
N MET A 436 42.61 -2.31 -76.75
CA MET A 436 42.80 -2.00 -75.33
C MET A 436 43.27 -3.20 -74.52
N LEU A 437 42.82 -4.40 -74.92
CA LEU A 437 43.17 -5.66 -74.27
C LEU A 437 44.34 -6.39 -74.96
N LYS A 438 44.97 -5.79 -75.98
CA LYS A 438 46.03 -6.41 -76.80
C LYS A 438 47.25 -6.85 -75.99
N TYR A 439 47.44 -6.20 -74.85
CA TYR A 439 48.58 -6.41 -73.96
C TYR A 439 48.28 -7.38 -72.81
N TRP A 440 47.07 -7.98 -72.77
CA TRP A 440 46.69 -8.94 -71.75
C TRP A 440 46.79 -10.39 -72.27
N PRO A 441 47.72 -11.21 -71.78
CA PRO A 441 47.89 -12.58 -72.24
C PRO A 441 46.88 -13.49 -71.52
N LEU A 442 45.64 -13.59 -72.03
CA LEU A 442 44.59 -14.44 -71.45
C LEU A 442 44.12 -15.52 -72.43
N SER A 443 43.93 -16.74 -71.91
CA SER A 443 43.30 -17.84 -72.62
C SER A 443 41.79 -17.60 -72.79
N THR A 444 41.14 -18.25 -73.76
CA THR A 444 39.68 -18.14 -74.00
C THR A 444 38.81 -18.43 -72.77
N LYS A 445 39.31 -19.17 -71.78
CA LYS A 445 38.62 -19.49 -70.52
C LYS A 445 38.65 -18.32 -69.52
N ASP A 446 39.73 -17.54 -69.52
CA ASP A 446 39.91 -16.39 -68.62
C ASP A 446 39.05 -15.18 -69.06
N TRP A 447 38.63 -15.14 -70.34
CA TRP A 447 37.74 -14.12 -70.89
C TRP A 447 36.33 -14.14 -70.30
N GLU A 448 35.77 -15.33 -70.06
CA GLU A 448 34.44 -15.44 -69.47
C GLU A 448 34.45 -14.99 -68.00
N GLU A 449 35.54 -15.27 -67.28
CA GLU A 449 35.72 -14.86 -65.89
C GLU A 449 35.83 -13.34 -65.74
N VAL A 450 36.63 -12.67 -66.59
CA VAL A 450 36.74 -11.20 -66.62
C VAL A 450 35.39 -10.54 -66.92
N LEU A 451 34.63 -11.05 -67.89
CA LEU A 451 33.30 -10.52 -68.21
C LEU A 451 32.29 -10.74 -67.07
N ILE A 452 32.39 -11.82 -66.31
CA ILE A 452 31.58 -12.05 -65.11
C ILE A 452 31.91 -11.02 -64.02
N ILE A 453 33.21 -10.72 -63.81
CA ILE A 453 33.66 -9.71 -62.84
C ILE A 453 33.15 -8.32 -63.24
N ILE A 454 33.34 -7.91 -64.51
CA ILE A 454 32.84 -6.63 -65.02
C ILE A 454 31.32 -6.49 -64.81
N ARG A 455 30.54 -7.56 -65.06
CA ARG A 455 29.10 -7.55 -64.81
C ARG A 455 28.75 -7.42 -63.34
N LYS A 456 29.47 -8.13 -62.45
CA LYS A 456 29.26 -8.03 -61.01
C LYS A 456 29.55 -6.62 -60.50
N VAL A 457 30.67 -6.03 -60.94
CA VAL A 457 31.07 -4.65 -60.61
C VAL A 457 30.05 -3.64 -61.13
N ASP A 458 29.58 -3.77 -62.38
CA ASP A 458 28.55 -2.88 -62.94
C ASP A 458 27.22 -2.96 -62.18
N VAL A 459 26.80 -4.16 -61.76
CA VAL A 459 25.61 -4.34 -60.92
C VAL A 459 25.80 -3.70 -59.54
N LEU A 460 26.97 -3.86 -58.91
CA LEU A 460 27.28 -3.25 -57.61
C LEU A 460 27.27 -1.72 -57.69
N ILE A 461 27.94 -1.12 -58.67
CA ILE A 461 27.99 0.33 -58.88
C ILE A 461 26.58 0.90 -59.10
N ARG A 462 25.79 0.30 -60.00
CA ARG A 462 24.41 0.77 -60.26
C ARG A 462 23.51 0.64 -59.04
N THR A 463 23.70 -0.42 -58.25
CA THR A 463 22.97 -0.62 -56.99
C THR A 463 23.35 0.45 -55.97
N GLN A 464 24.65 0.76 -55.85
CA GLN A 464 25.17 1.81 -54.98
C GLN A 464 24.69 3.20 -55.40
N GLU A 465 24.68 3.50 -56.70
CA GLU A 465 24.13 4.74 -57.27
C GLU A 465 22.61 4.87 -57.01
N ALA A 466 21.86 3.78 -57.17
CA ALA A 466 20.42 3.76 -56.90
C ALA A 466 20.12 4.00 -55.40
N ILE A 467 20.84 3.30 -54.51
CA ILE A 467 20.75 3.50 -53.05
C ILE A 467 21.13 4.93 -52.67
N ASN A 468 22.22 5.46 -53.23
CA ASN A 468 22.66 6.83 -52.97
C ASN A 468 21.62 7.87 -53.41
N LYS A 469 20.96 7.66 -54.55
CA LYS A 469 19.89 8.53 -55.04
C LYS A 469 18.70 8.52 -54.09
N GLU A 470 18.28 7.34 -53.63
CA GLU A 470 17.18 7.17 -52.69
C GLU A 470 17.52 7.76 -51.32
N ARG A 471 18.69 7.45 -50.78
CA ARG A 471 19.25 8.03 -49.54
C ARG A 471 19.28 9.55 -49.60
N THR A 472 19.81 10.13 -50.68
CA THR A 472 19.90 11.59 -50.85
C THR A 472 18.52 12.23 -50.89
N TYR A 473 17.57 11.59 -51.57
CA TYR A 473 16.19 12.06 -51.60
C TYR A 473 15.54 12.01 -50.22
N LEU A 474 15.66 10.88 -49.53
CA LEU A 474 15.11 10.67 -48.19
C LEU A 474 15.75 11.62 -47.16
N GLN A 475 17.08 11.83 -47.23
CA GLN A 475 17.82 12.74 -46.35
C GLN A 475 17.34 14.18 -46.51
N LYS A 476 17.17 14.66 -47.76
CA LYS A 476 16.63 16.00 -48.02
C LYS A 476 15.22 16.19 -47.47
N THR A 477 14.35 15.19 -47.66
CA THR A 477 12.98 15.23 -47.11
C THR A 477 13.01 15.20 -45.57
N TYR A 478 13.87 14.36 -44.98
CA TYR A 478 14.05 14.27 -43.55
C TYR A 478 14.54 15.59 -42.93
N ASP A 479 15.56 16.22 -43.51
CA ASP A 479 16.10 17.50 -43.01
C ASP A 479 15.08 18.64 -43.14
N LEU A 480 14.28 18.65 -44.22
CA LEU A 480 13.21 19.61 -44.43
C LEU A 480 12.12 19.49 -43.37
N ILE A 481 11.68 18.26 -43.09
CA ILE A 481 10.68 18.00 -42.06
C ILE A 481 11.29 18.36 -40.71
N LEU A 482 12.48 17.86 -40.38
CA LEU A 482 13.12 18.07 -39.08
C LEU A 482 13.32 19.56 -38.74
N GLY A 483 13.77 20.35 -39.72
CA GLY A 483 14.03 21.78 -39.56
C GLY A 483 15.14 22.04 -38.53
N SER A 484 14.89 22.93 -37.57
CA SER A 484 15.84 23.29 -36.50
C SER A 484 15.76 22.39 -35.25
N ARG A 485 14.89 21.36 -35.27
CA ARG A 485 14.66 20.50 -34.11
C ARG A 485 15.80 19.50 -33.93
N ASN A 486 16.05 19.10 -32.69
CA ASN A 486 17.07 18.10 -32.38
C ASN A 486 16.40 16.72 -32.18
N MET A 487 16.75 15.75 -33.03
CA MET A 487 16.16 14.41 -32.98
C MET A 487 16.49 13.61 -31.74
N ASP A 488 17.67 13.80 -31.16
CA ASP A 488 18.05 13.08 -29.94
C ASP A 488 17.34 13.67 -28.71
N GLN A 489 17.06 14.98 -28.72
CA GLN A 489 16.21 15.60 -27.71
C GLN A 489 14.77 15.13 -27.83
N LEU A 490 14.20 15.13 -29.05
CA LEU A 490 12.85 14.61 -29.29
C LEU A 490 12.74 13.13 -28.88
N ALA A 491 13.76 12.32 -29.16
CA ALA A 491 13.78 10.93 -28.72
C ALA A 491 13.79 10.78 -27.19
N ARG A 492 14.55 11.61 -26.46
CA ARG A 492 14.54 11.61 -24.98
C ARG A 492 13.18 11.99 -24.41
N ASP A 493 12.51 12.97 -25.01
CA ASP A 493 11.25 13.49 -24.48
C ASP A 493 10.04 12.62 -24.88
N LEU A 494 10.10 11.98 -26.05
CA LEU A 494 8.94 11.28 -26.64
C LEU A 494 8.99 9.76 -26.49
N GLU A 495 10.15 9.14 -26.30
CA GLU A 495 10.23 7.68 -26.11
C GLU A 495 10.04 7.26 -24.64
N PRO A 496 9.39 6.11 -24.36
CA PRO A 496 8.73 5.21 -25.31
C PRO A 496 7.42 5.78 -25.86
N LEU A 497 7.30 5.84 -27.19
CA LEU A 497 6.19 6.51 -27.86
C LEU A 497 4.83 5.86 -27.56
N THR A 498 4.79 4.54 -27.39
CA THR A 498 3.55 3.78 -27.14
C THR A 498 2.86 4.19 -25.84
N ASP A 499 3.64 4.44 -24.79
CA ASP A 499 3.10 4.84 -23.49
C ASP A 499 2.60 6.28 -23.58
N LEU A 500 3.36 7.14 -24.27
CA LEU A 500 2.99 8.53 -24.47
C LEU A 500 1.74 8.70 -25.34
N GLU A 501 1.56 7.86 -26.36
CA GLU A 501 0.35 7.81 -27.19
C GLU A 501 -0.89 7.44 -26.35
N ARG A 502 -0.76 6.46 -25.45
CA ARG A 502 -1.84 6.09 -24.51
C ARG A 502 -2.14 7.23 -23.55
N GLU A 503 -1.10 7.83 -22.97
CA GLU A 503 -1.24 8.97 -22.09
C GLU A 503 -1.96 10.11 -22.82
N ALA A 504 -1.57 10.44 -24.05
CA ALA A 504 -2.14 11.54 -24.84
C ALA A 504 -3.66 11.43 -25.09
N LEU A 505 -4.24 10.22 -25.06
CA LEU A 505 -5.70 9.99 -25.16
C LEU A 505 -6.47 10.49 -23.94
N ILE A 506 -5.81 10.67 -22.80
CA ILE A 506 -6.43 11.19 -21.59
C ILE A 506 -6.69 12.69 -21.76
N GLU A 507 -7.93 13.11 -21.51
CA GLU A 507 -8.34 14.52 -21.54
C GLU A 507 -7.56 15.37 -20.53
N ASP A 508 -7.16 16.58 -20.93
CA ASP A 508 -6.40 17.50 -20.07
C ASP A 508 -7.16 17.86 -18.79
N LYS A 509 -8.49 18.04 -18.90
CA LYS A 509 -9.38 18.28 -17.75
C LYS A 509 -9.32 17.14 -16.73
N LYS A 510 -9.13 15.90 -17.17
CA LYS A 510 -9.00 14.75 -16.27
C LYS A 510 -7.65 14.77 -15.55
N ARG A 511 -6.55 15.11 -16.24
CA ARG A 511 -5.22 15.27 -15.62
C ARG A 511 -5.18 16.43 -14.63
N GLU A 512 -5.77 17.58 -14.98
CA GLU A 512 -5.86 18.74 -14.09
C GLU A 512 -6.63 18.42 -12.82
N ARG A 513 -7.75 17.69 -12.92
CA ARG A 513 -8.49 17.19 -11.75
C ARG A 513 -7.63 16.28 -10.90
N GLU A 514 -6.91 15.33 -11.51
CA GLU A 514 -6.02 14.44 -10.76
C GLU A 514 -4.92 15.23 -10.03
N LEU A 515 -4.20 16.11 -10.73
CA LEU A 515 -3.19 17.00 -10.13
C LEU A 515 -3.78 17.82 -8.98
N HIS A 516 -4.95 18.43 -9.18
CA HIS A 516 -5.61 19.21 -8.14
C HIS A 516 -5.95 18.36 -6.91
N THR A 517 -6.47 17.14 -7.09
CA THR A 517 -6.74 16.22 -5.98
C THR A 517 -5.46 15.83 -5.23
N LYS A 518 -4.36 15.58 -5.94
CA LYS A 518 -3.06 15.24 -5.32
C LYS A 518 -2.48 16.43 -4.56
N HIS A 519 -2.55 17.63 -5.12
CA HIS A 519 -2.12 18.86 -4.45
C HIS A 519 -2.92 19.14 -3.17
N ARG A 520 -4.25 19.00 -3.23
CA ARG A 520 -5.10 19.14 -2.05
C ARG A 520 -4.73 18.14 -0.95
N ARG A 521 -4.53 16.86 -1.31
CA ARG A 521 -4.06 15.84 -0.36
C ARG A 521 -2.70 16.17 0.23
N LEU A 522 -1.77 16.68 -0.59
CA LEU A 522 -0.44 17.12 -0.12
C LEU A 522 -0.56 18.25 0.91
N GLU A 523 -1.43 19.23 0.66
CA GLU A 523 -1.71 20.33 1.59
C GLU A 523 -2.32 19.82 2.90
N GLU A 524 -3.35 18.98 2.82
CA GLU A 524 -3.99 18.34 3.97
C GLU A 524 -2.97 17.58 4.83
N LYS A 525 -2.13 16.73 4.23
CA LYS A 525 -1.09 15.98 4.95
C LYS A 525 0.00 16.88 5.53
N THR A 526 0.37 17.96 4.83
CA THR A 526 1.34 18.93 5.34
C THR A 526 0.81 19.68 6.55
N ASN A 527 -0.48 20.05 6.54
CA ASN A 527 -1.14 20.69 7.68
C ASN A 527 -1.27 19.73 8.87
N GLN A 528 -1.62 18.46 8.63
CA GLN A 528 -1.60 17.41 9.65
C GLN A 528 -0.21 17.25 10.29
N LEU A 529 0.85 17.21 9.47
CA LEU A 529 2.23 17.14 9.96
C LEU A 529 2.58 18.32 10.88
N LYS A 530 2.24 19.55 10.48
CA LYS A 530 2.47 20.75 11.31
C LYS A 530 1.74 20.67 12.66
N ALA A 531 0.50 20.21 12.67
CA ALA A 531 -0.29 20.07 13.89
C ALA A 531 0.33 19.06 14.87
N ILE A 532 0.76 17.90 14.36
CA ILE A 532 1.40 16.85 15.15
C ILE A 532 2.77 17.29 15.66
N GLU A 533 3.57 17.98 14.83
CA GLU A 533 4.85 18.55 15.26
C GLU A 533 4.66 19.61 16.36
N HIS A 534 3.60 20.41 16.29
CA HIS A 534 3.24 21.34 17.36
C HIS A 534 2.89 20.60 18.66
N ARG A 535 2.04 19.56 18.59
CA ARG A 535 1.69 18.73 19.76
C ARG A 535 2.92 18.08 20.40
N LEU A 536 3.84 17.54 19.60
CA LEU A 536 5.09 16.97 20.11
C LEU A 536 5.97 18.01 20.82
N ARG A 537 6.03 19.25 20.31
CA ARG A 537 6.75 20.34 20.98
C ARG A 537 6.15 20.67 22.34
N GLN A 538 4.81 20.73 22.43
CA GLN A 538 4.12 21.00 23.70
C GLN A 538 4.44 19.94 24.77
N ILE A 539 4.42 18.66 24.39
CA ILE A 539 4.78 17.56 25.31
C ILE A 539 6.23 17.71 25.79
N ARG A 540 7.17 18.05 24.90
CA ARG A 540 8.60 18.22 25.26
C ARG A 540 8.89 19.42 26.16
N LEU A 541 8.03 20.44 26.18
CA LEU A 541 8.22 21.63 27.01
C LEU A 541 7.83 21.40 28.48
N THR A 542 7.07 20.34 28.78
CA THR A 542 6.73 20.02 30.17
C THR A 542 7.93 19.44 30.91
N SER A 543 8.36 20.12 31.98
CA SER A 543 9.42 19.65 32.87
C SER A 543 8.94 18.43 33.66
N VAL A 544 9.79 17.42 33.80
CA VAL A 544 9.52 16.23 34.59
C VAL A 544 10.66 15.99 35.54
N ASP A 545 10.34 15.66 36.79
CA ASP A 545 11.33 15.29 37.80
C ASP A 545 12.06 13.99 37.37
N PRO A 546 13.40 14.00 37.24
CA PRO A 546 14.17 12.84 36.84
C PRO A 546 14.22 11.75 37.92
N ASP A 547 14.03 12.09 39.20
CA ASP A 547 14.25 11.17 40.34
C ASP A 547 12.97 10.57 40.93
N LEU A 548 11.83 10.65 40.24
CA LEU A 548 10.53 10.12 40.71
C LEU A 548 10.58 8.65 41.15
N GLU A 549 11.27 7.78 40.41
CA GLU A 549 11.38 6.35 40.74
C GLU A 549 12.14 6.12 42.05
N LYS A 550 13.25 6.84 42.28
CA LYS A 550 14.00 6.75 43.53
C LYS A 550 13.18 7.22 44.72
N LYS A 551 12.44 8.32 44.57
CA LYS A 551 11.55 8.84 45.61
C LYS A 551 10.44 7.84 45.96
N MET A 552 9.86 7.19 44.94
CA MET A 552 8.86 6.13 45.17
C MET A 552 9.45 4.92 45.90
N GLU A 553 10.64 4.46 45.51
CA GLU A 553 11.33 3.34 46.18
C GLU A 553 11.70 3.67 47.65
N GLU A 554 12.08 4.91 47.94
CA GLU A 554 12.38 5.37 49.30
C GLU A 554 11.13 5.34 50.19
N ILE A 555 9.98 5.80 49.68
CA ILE A 555 8.72 5.74 50.43
C ILE A 555 8.22 4.29 50.56
N GLU A 556 8.38 3.46 49.53
CA GLU A 556 7.98 2.05 49.59
C GLU A 556 8.79 1.27 50.64
N LYS A 557 10.07 1.59 50.84
CA LYS A 557 10.91 1.05 51.94
C LYS A 557 10.46 1.52 53.32
N GLN A 558 9.80 2.66 53.43
CA GLN A 558 9.27 3.19 54.70
C GLN A 558 7.84 2.69 54.98
N LEU A 559 7.11 2.25 53.94
CA LEU A 559 5.77 1.66 54.04
C LEU A 559 5.79 0.16 54.39
N ASN A 560 6.88 -0.55 54.07
CA ASN A 560 7.16 -1.94 54.42
C ASN A 560 7.90 -2.04 55.76
#